data_AF-A0A8K0P8I3-F1
#
_entry.id   AF-A0A8K0P8I3-F1
#
_cell.length_a   1.000
_cell.length_b   1.000
_cell.length_c   1.000
_cell.angle_alpha   90.00
_cell.angle_beta   90.00
_cell.angle_gamma   90.00
#
_symmetry.space_group_name_H-M   'P 1'
#
loop_
_entity.id
_entity.type
_entity.pdbx_description
1 polymer ?
#
loop_
_entity_poly.entity_id
_entity_poly.type
_entity_poly.pdbx_seq_one_letter_code
_entity_poly.pdbx_strand_id
1 'polypeptide(L)'
;MECMACTWAIDKFKEYIQVMPFHLYTDNGALTWLFSHPKKLGKIGRMVLKLSTYKFTIHHVRGNINLPADCLSRVTFSEPSPERGISCFLNKVPLSFVDIRLHQKQDPFCLEIRNKFSKP
;
A
#
# COMPACT_ATOMS: atom_id res chain seq x y z
N MET A 1 5.43 13.84 -5.44
CA MET A 1 5.88 12.65 -4.69
C MET A 1 4.69 11.83 -4.23
N GLU A 2 3.67 12.42 -3.61
CA GLU A 2 2.50 11.66 -3.09
C GLU A 2 1.74 10.76 -4.07
N CYS A 3 1.39 11.23 -5.27
CA CYS A 3 0.69 10.38 -6.24
C CYS A 3 1.53 9.14 -6.60
N MET A 4 2.86 9.28 -6.63
CA MET A 4 3.79 8.20 -6.90
C MET A 4 3.87 7.23 -5.71
N ALA A 5 3.81 7.75 -4.47
CA ALA A 5 3.73 6.93 -3.26
C ALA A 5 2.44 6.08 -3.25
N CYS A 6 1.28 6.67 -3.59
CA CYS A 6 0.02 5.93 -3.72
C CYS A 6 0.10 4.87 -4.82
N THR A 7 0.64 5.20 -6.00
CA THR A 7 0.82 4.24 -7.09
C THR A 7 1.75 3.10 -6.69
N TRP A 8 2.85 3.41 -6.00
CA TRP A 8 3.80 2.41 -5.50
C TRP A 8 3.14 1.48 -4.48
N ALA A 9 2.39 2.02 -3.51
CA ALA A 9 1.68 1.22 -2.53
C ALA A 9 0.65 0.28 -3.19
N ILE A 10 -0.08 0.78 -4.20
CA ILE A 10 -1.07 -0.03 -4.92
C ILE A 10 -0.41 -1.14 -5.75
N ASP A 11 0.72 -0.86 -6.40
CA ASP A 11 1.52 -1.92 -7.02
C ASP A 11 2.02 -2.92 -5.98
N LYS A 12 2.37 -2.44 -4.79
CA LYS A 12 2.91 -3.23 -3.67
C LYS A 12 1.87 -4.08 -2.96
N PHE A 13 0.58 -3.86 -3.18
CA PHE A 13 -0.48 -4.68 -2.61
C PHE A 13 -1.45 -5.19 -3.67
N LYS A 14 -1.05 -5.15 -4.95
CA LYS A 14 -1.89 -5.44 -6.11
C LYS A 14 -2.66 -6.76 -5.96
N GLU A 15 -1.97 -7.82 -5.56
CA GLU A 15 -2.53 -9.17 -5.39
C GLU A 15 -3.67 -9.20 -4.36
N TYR A 16 -3.65 -8.30 -3.36
CA TYR A 16 -4.67 -8.21 -2.31
C TYR A 16 -5.84 -7.30 -2.72
N ILE A 17 -5.51 -6.15 -3.31
CA ILE A 17 -6.49 -5.07 -3.51
C ILE A 17 -7.14 -5.10 -4.89
N GLN A 18 -6.64 -5.92 -5.82
CA GLN A 18 -7.23 -6.02 -7.17
C GLN A 18 -8.63 -6.66 -7.15
N VAL A 19 -8.90 -7.54 -6.18
CA VAL A 19 -10.17 -8.28 -6.10
C VAL A 19 -11.20 -7.56 -5.22
N MET A 20 -10.75 -6.84 -4.19
CA MET A 20 -11.61 -6.28 -3.16
C MET A 20 -11.63 -4.74 -3.20
N PRO A 21 -12.81 -4.12 -3.05
CA PRO A 21 -12.88 -2.67 -2.89
C PRO A 21 -12.19 -2.26 -1.58
N PHE A 22 -11.45 -1.15 -1.61
CA PHE A 22 -10.71 -0.67 -0.45
C PHE A 22 -10.83 0.85 -0.25
N HIS A 23 -10.32 1.32 0.88
CA HIS A 23 -10.24 2.74 1.21
C HIS A 23 -8.80 3.24 1.08
N LEU A 24 -8.60 4.30 0.30
CA LEU A 24 -7.30 4.95 0.15
C LEU A 24 -7.28 6.25 0.96
N TYR A 25 -6.52 6.26 2.05
CA TYR A 25 -6.31 7.45 2.87
C TYR A 25 -5.01 8.14 2.45
N THR A 26 -5.08 9.44 2.17
CA THR A 26 -3.91 10.25 1.78
C THR A 26 -4.03 11.65 2.36
N ASP A 27 -2.90 12.26 2.68
CA ASP A 27 -2.81 13.68 3.02
C ASP A 27 -2.63 14.60 1.83
N ASN A 28 -2.69 14.05 0.61
CA ASN A 28 -2.70 14.83 -0.61
C ASN A 28 -4.11 15.20 -1.05
N GLY A 29 -4.54 16.41 -0.66
CA GLY A 29 -5.85 16.94 -1.06
C GLY A 29 -6.02 17.15 -2.57
N ALA A 30 -4.93 17.40 -3.31
CA ALA A 30 -4.98 17.52 -4.77
C ALA A 30 -5.32 16.18 -5.44
N LEU A 31 -4.84 15.07 -4.88
CA LEU A 31 -5.15 13.73 -5.39
C LEU A 31 -6.63 13.40 -5.16
N THR A 32 -7.14 13.62 -3.95
CA THR A 32 -8.58 13.45 -3.64
C THR A 32 -9.45 14.28 -4.58
N TRP A 33 -9.10 15.56 -4.77
CA TRP A 33 -9.85 16.45 -5.67
C TRP A 33 -9.83 15.98 -7.13
N LEU A 34 -8.69 15.44 -7.59
CA LEU A 34 -8.50 14.97 -8.97
C LEU A 34 -9.36 13.76 -9.29
N PHE A 35 -9.53 12.83 -8.34
CA PHE A 35 -10.46 11.70 -8.50
C PHE A 35 -11.93 12.14 -8.49
N SER A 36 -12.27 13.24 -7.83
CA SER A 36 -13.61 13.84 -7.93
C SER A 36 -13.83 14.61 -9.25
N HIS A 37 -12.75 15.01 -9.95
CA HIS A 37 -12.82 15.82 -11.17
C HIS A 37 -11.96 15.24 -12.32
N PRO A 38 -12.37 14.10 -12.91
CA PRO A 38 -11.56 13.36 -13.88
C PRO A 38 -11.27 14.13 -15.19
N LYS A 39 -11.95 15.25 -15.46
CA LYS A 39 -11.70 16.07 -16.66
C LYS A 39 -10.39 16.89 -16.60
N LYS A 40 -9.66 16.91 -15.48
CA LYS A 40 -8.45 17.73 -15.27
C LYS A 40 -7.17 16.93 -14.99
N LEU A 41 -6.93 15.87 -15.77
CA LEU A 41 -5.85 14.88 -15.53
C LEU A 41 -4.41 15.42 -15.71
N GLY A 42 -4.18 16.44 -16.53
CA GLY A 42 -2.87 17.12 -16.67
C GLY A 42 -1.66 16.17 -16.78
N LYS A 43 -0.53 16.54 -16.16
CA LYS A 43 0.74 15.77 -16.16
C LYS A 43 0.68 14.47 -15.33
N ILE A 44 -0.32 14.33 -14.46
CA ILE A 44 -0.50 13.19 -13.54
C ILE A 44 -1.49 12.14 -14.08
N GLY A 45 -2.05 12.37 -15.27
CA GLY A 45 -3.09 11.53 -15.85
C GLY A 45 -2.74 10.05 -15.98
N ARG A 46 -1.48 9.73 -16.29
CA ARG A 46 -1.02 8.33 -16.37
C ARG A 46 -1.13 7.59 -15.03
N MET A 47 -0.76 8.26 -13.93
CA MET A 47 -0.83 7.67 -12.59
C MET A 47 -2.29 7.53 -12.15
N VAL A 48 -3.11 8.55 -12.40
CA VAL A 48 -4.56 8.49 -12.10
C VAL A 48 -5.26 7.41 -12.91
N LEU A 49 -4.92 7.25 -14.19
CA LEU A 49 -5.48 6.19 -15.02
C LEU A 49 -5.10 4.81 -14.47
N LYS A 50 -3.85 4.62 -14.07
CA LYS A 50 -3.39 3.39 -13.42
C LYS A 50 -4.11 3.12 -12.10
N LEU A 51 -4.35 4.15 -11.31
CA LEU A 51 -5.12 4.03 -10.07
C LEU A 51 -6.59 3.71 -10.37
N SER A 52 -7.17 4.30 -11.41
CA SER A 52 -8.57 4.12 -11.80
C SER A 52 -8.95 2.69 -12.20
N THR A 53 -7.98 1.80 -12.44
CA THR A 53 -8.24 0.37 -12.70
C THR A 53 -8.68 -0.38 -11.45
N TYR A 54 -8.46 0.18 -10.26
CA TYR A 54 -8.82 -0.40 -8.98
C TYR A 54 -10.14 0.17 -8.46
N LYS A 55 -10.88 -0.63 -7.69
CA LYS A 55 -12.09 -0.18 -7.00
C LYS A 55 -11.73 0.35 -5.62
N PHE A 56 -11.76 1.66 -5.44
CA PHE A 56 -11.50 2.26 -4.12
C PHE A 56 -12.24 3.57 -3.91
N THR A 57 -12.39 3.93 -2.64
CA THR A 57 -12.86 5.25 -2.21
C THR A 57 -11.68 6.01 -1.61
N ILE A 58 -11.39 7.19 -2.16
CA ILE A 58 -10.30 8.05 -1.67
C ILE A 58 -10.79 9.02 -0.60
N HIS A 59 -10.01 9.14 0.47
CA HIS A 59 -10.28 10.02 1.60
C HIS A 59 -9.07 10.90 1.88
N HIS A 60 -9.31 12.21 2.00
CA HIS A 60 -8.29 13.13 2.43
C HIS A 60 -8.16 13.12 3.97
N VAL A 61 -6.95 12.96 4.47
CA VAL A 61 -6.61 12.91 5.89
C VAL A 61 -5.54 13.97 6.15
N ARG A 62 -5.71 14.86 7.14
CA ARG A 62 -4.69 15.90 7.38
C ARG A 62 -3.34 15.25 7.72
N GLY A 63 -2.23 15.77 7.19
CA GLY A 63 -0.89 15.19 7.41
C GLY A 63 -0.52 15.01 8.89
N ASN A 64 -0.99 15.92 9.76
CA ASN A 64 -0.76 15.86 11.20
C ASN A 64 -1.44 14.66 11.91
N ILE A 65 -2.46 14.05 11.30
CA ILE A 65 -3.10 12.83 11.81
C ILE A 65 -2.66 11.58 11.02
N ASN A 66 -1.99 11.77 9.88
CA ASN A 66 -1.42 10.70 9.06
C ASN A 66 0.01 10.31 9.51
N LEU A 67 0.29 10.41 10.82
CA LEU A 67 1.61 10.18 11.41
C LEU A 67 2.25 8.84 10.99
N PRO A 68 1.55 7.70 10.99
CA PRO A 68 2.18 6.43 10.63
C PRO A 68 2.73 6.44 9.19
N ALA A 69 1.95 6.96 8.24
CA ALA A 69 2.38 7.02 6.84
C ALA A 69 3.48 8.06 6.62
N ASP A 70 3.38 9.23 7.27
CA ASP A 70 4.41 10.28 7.20
C ASP A 70 5.74 9.77 7.78
N CYS A 71 5.72 9.14 8.97
CA CYS A 71 6.89 8.51 9.58
C CYS A 71 7.51 7.48 8.65
N LEU A 72 6.73 6.53 8.13
CA LEU A 72 7.23 5.47 7.23
C LEU A 72 7.82 6.04 5.94
N SER A 73 7.24 7.10 5.40
CA SER A 73 7.76 7.76 4.18
C SER A 73 9.07 8.49 4.41
N ARG A 74 9.35 8.92 5.65
CA ARG A 74 10.56 9.64 6.07
C ARG A 74 11.64 8.73 6.63
N VAL A 75 11.38 7.43 6.80
CA VAL A 75 12.41 6.48 7.23
C VAL A 75 13.49 6.40 6.16
N THR A 76 14.62 7.05 6.41
CA THR A 76 15.86 6.82 5.67
C THR A 76 16.54 5.61 6.30
N PHE A 77 16.78 4.56 5.53
CA PHE A 77 17.65 3.46 5.93
C PHE A 77 19.09 3.98 5.99
N SER A 78 19.47 4.65 7.08
CA SER A 78 20.88 4.75 7.44
C SER A 78 21.34 3.37 7.92
N GLU A 79 22.59 3.01 7.61
CA GLU A 79 23.27 1.78 8.03
C GLU A 79 22.81 1.28 9.42
N PRO A 80 22.65 -0.03 9.60
CA PRO A 80 21.99 -0.61 10.76
C PRO A 80 22.75 -0.29 12.05
N SER A 81 22.31 0.73 12.77
CA SER A 81 22.70 0.95 14.16
C SER A 81 21.77 0.13 15.07
N PRO A 82 22.30 -0.72 15.96
CA PRO A 82 21.50 -1.69 16.75
C PRO A 82 20.51 -1.07 17.75
N GLU A 83 20.47 0.26 17.91
CA GLU A 83 19.80 0.91 19.05
C GLU A 83 18.54 1.73 18.73
N ARG A 84 18.03 1.75 17.48
CA ARG A 84 16.86 2.58 17.12
C ARG A 84 15.63 1.74 16.77
N GLY A 85 14.76 1.59 17.77
CA GLY A 85 13.63 0.65 17.87
C GLY A 85 12.43 0.80 16.92
N ILE A 86 12.62 1.22 15.67
CA ILE A 86 11.56 1.15 14.64
C ILE A 86 12.01 0.33 13.42
N SER A 87 13.30 0.38 13.07
CA SER A 87 13.86 -0.39 11.95
C SER A 87 13.71 -1.90 12.14
N CYS A 88 13.82 -2.41 13.38
CA CYS A 88 13.76 -3.83 13.65
C CYS A 88 12.37 -4.47 13.42
N PHE A 89 11.28 -3.68 13.48
CA PHE A 89 9.94 -4.19 13.20
C PHE A 89 9.65 -4.21 11.70
N LEU A 90 10.06 -3.18 10.96
CA LEU A 90 9.84 -3.11 9.51
C LEU A 90 10.75 -4.09 8.75
N ASN A 91 11.95 -4.36 9.25
CA ASN A 91 12.83 -5.41 8.70
C ASN A 91 12.30 -6.83 8.92
N LYS A 92 11.33 -7.02 9.84
CA LYS A 92 10.61 -8.29 10.02
C LYS A 92 9.36 -8.39 9.16
N VAL A 93 8.87 -7.27 8.62
CA VAL A 93 7.78 -7.32 7.66
C VAL A 93 8.39 -7.74 6.33
N PRO A 94 7.83 -8.75 5.64
CA PRO A 94 8.27 -9.14 4.31
C PRO A 94 8.21 -7.95 3.34
N LEU A 95 9.34 -7.22 3.22
CA LEU A 95 9.44 -6.03 2.37
C LEU A 95 9.41 -6.40 0.90
N SER A 96 9.52 -7.69 0.54
CA SER A 96 9.33 -8.22 -0.81
C SER A 96 8.10 -9.14 -0.86
N PHE A 97 7.42 -9.16 -2.01
CA PHE A 97 6.31 -10.10 -2.24
C PHE A 97 6.76 -11.57 -2.22
N VAL A 98 8.05 -11.81 -2.48
CA VAL A 98 8.65 -13.16 -2.39
C VAL A 98 8.46 -13.70 -0.97
N ASP A 99 8.72 -12.85 0.01
CA ASP A 99 8.61 -13.23 1.41
C ASP A 99 7.14 -13.44 1.79
N ILE A 100 6.20 -12.62 1.30
CA ILE A 100 4.78 -12.79 1.64
C ILE A 100 4.25 -14.15 1.19
N ARG A 101 4.56 -14.57 -0.05
CA ARG A 101 4.14 -15.89 -0.56
C ARG A 101 4.75 -17.03 0.26
N LEU A 102 5.98 -16.86 0.73
CA LEU A 102 6.65 -17.85 1.57
C LEU A 102 5.96 -17.96 2.95
N HIS A 103 5.68 -16.83 3.59
CA HIS A 103 4.97 -16.81 4.88
C HIS A 103 3.55 -17.35 4.77
N GLN A 104 2.80 -17.02 3.71
CA GLN A 104 1.46 -17.58 3.46
C GLN A 104 1.46 -19.11 3.29
N LYS A 105 2.53 -19.71 2.76
CA LYS A 105 2.65 -21.17 2.67
C LYS A 105 2.85 -21.82 4.04
N GLN A 106 3.41 -21.09 5.00
CA GLN A 106 3.71 -21.57 6.35
C GLN A 106 2.59 -21.21 7.34
N ASP A 107 1.74 -20.25 6.99
CA ASP A 107 0.63 -19.78 7.81
C ASP A 107 -0.47 -20.85 8.00
N PRO A 108 -0.82 -21.23 9.24
CA PRO A 108 -1.80 -22.29 9.51
C PRO A 108 -3.19 -22.01 8.94
N PHE A 109 -3.63 -20.75 8.96
CA PHE A 109 -4.95 -20.35 8.48
C PHE A 109 -5.01 -20.40 6.94
N CYS A 110 -3.96 -19.92 6.27
CA CYS A 110 -3.83 -20.03 4.82
C CYS A 110 -3.79 -21.49 4.35
N LEU A 111 -3.14 -22.37 5.11
CA LEU A 111 -3.12 -23.81 4.87
C LEU A 111 -4.51 -24.44 4.98
N GLU A 112 -5.30 -24.04 5.99
CA GLU A 112 -6.68 -24.52 6.15
C GLU A 112 -7.55 -24.15 4.94
N ILE A 113 -7.47 -22.90 4.48
CA ILE A 113 -8.15 -22.42 3.27
C ILE A 113 -7.70 -23.24 2.06
N ARG A 114 -6.38 -23.40 1.86
CA ARG A 114 -5.84 -24.15 0.72
C ARG A 114 -6.33 -25.60 0.70
N ASN A 115 -6.38 -26.25 1.86
CA ASN A 115 -6.82 -27.63 1.98
C ASN A 115 -8.34 -27.78 1.75
N LYS A 116 -9.14 -26.75 2.07
CA LYS A 116 -10.58 -26.71 1.74
C LYS A 116 -10.84 -26.67 0.23
N PHE A 117 -10.00 -25.97 -0.53
CA PHE A 117 -10.14 -25.83 -1.99
C PHE A 117 -9.36 -26.88 -2.82
N SER A 118 -8.49 -27.68 -2.19
CA SER A 118 -7.69 -28.73 -2.86
C SER A 118 -8.36 -30.11 -2.87
N LYS A 119 -9.51 -30.27 -2.21
CA LYS A 119 -10.29 -31.52 -2.27
C LYS A 119 -11.13 -31.51 -3.56
N PRO A 120 -11.10 -32.59 -4.36
CA PRO A 120 -11.88 -32.69 -5.60
C PRO A 120 -13.38 -32.67 -5.36
#